data_AF-A8LZC4-F1
#
_entry.id   AF-A8LZC4-F1
#
_cell.length_a   1.000
_cell.length_b   1.000
_cell.length_c   1.000
_cell.angle_alpha   90.00
_cell.angle_beta   90.00
_cell.angle_gamma   90.00
#
_symmetry.space_group_name_H-M   'P 1'
#
loop_
_entity.id
_entity.type
_entity.pdbx_description
1 polymer ?
#
loop_
_entity_poly.entity_id
_entity_poly.type
_entity_poly.pdbx_seq_one_letter_code
_entity_poly.pdbx_strand_id
1 'polypeptide(L)'
;MERAVVWEVYTSHTESTVTVGGLSAPPASLARVFATVARLGVEPRTVVGSGAGVTLVVPRPRGRAIAATLAAKGTPVQLSDSVARVGVRGIGLRVDSAVATTFCRAVNAVGVPLAVVSVESTDVSVVCAEHRAEDVAGALAKTFGTATCDVARDHDHRPEPTLVVAGGAPH
;
A
#
# COMPACT_ATOMS: atom_id res chain seq x y z
N MET A 1 -11.98 -3.67 25.72
CA MET A 1 -11.57 -3.61 24.30
C MET A 1 -10.07 -3.80 24.27
N GLU A 2 -9.60 -4.82 23.57
CA GLU A 2 -8.18 -4.95 23.27
C GLU A 2 -7.77 -3.81 22.34
N ARG A 3 -6.66 -3.13 22.66
CA ARG A 3 -6.13 -2.02 21.86
C ARG A 3 -5.19 -2.55 20.79
N ALA A 4 -5.20 -1.89 19.64
CA ALA A 4 -4.20 -2.15 18.61
C ALA A 4 -2.79 -1.82 19.12
N VAL A 5 -1.81 -2.60 18.68
CA VAL A 5 -0.39 -2.37 18.97
C VAL A 5 0.34 -2.25 17.64
N VAL A 6 1.05 -1.15 17.44
CA VAL A 6 1.93 -0.90 16.29
C VAL A 6 3.37 -1.02 16.78
N TRP A 7 4.22 -1.80 16.09
CA TRP A 7 5.63 -2.00 16.50
C TRP A 7 6.65 -1.62 15.44
N GLU A 8 6.24 -1.45 14.17
CA GLU A 8 7.15 -1.19 13.06
C GLU A 8 6.52 -0.21 12.08
N VAL A 9 7.33 0.73 11.59
CA VAL A 9 7.09 1.47 10.34
C VAL A 9 8.08 0.96 9.32
N TYR A 10 7.60 0.64 8.12
CA TYR A 10 8.44 0.15 7.05
C TYR A 10 8.23 0.91 5.74
N THR A 11 9.28 0.84 4.92
CA THR A 11 9.27 1.26 3.52
C THR A 11 9.65 0.06 2.64
N SER A 12 8.98 -0.09 1.50
CA SER A 12 9.31 -1.08 0.47
C SER A 12 9.30 -0.43 -0.91
N HIS A 13 10.34 -0.74 -1.70
CA HIS A 13 10.58 -0.24 -3.07
C HIS A 13 10.44 -1.35 -4.12
N THR A 14 9.83 -2.47 -3.73
CA THR A 14 9.78 -3.70 -4.52
C THR A 14 8.50 -3.82 -5.33
N GLU A 15 7.59 -2.85 -5.21
CA GLU A 15 6.28 -2.82 -5.84
C GLU A 15 6.25 -1.91 -7.08
N SER A 16 5.21 -2.11 -7.88
CA SER A 16 4.78 -1.24 -8.97
C SER A 16 3.26 -1.20 -8.99
N THR A 17 2.68 -0.13 -9.54
CA THR A 17 1.25 -0.05 -9.78
C THR A 17 0.91 -0.20 -11.26
N VAL A 18 -0.11 -1.00 -11.55
CA VAL A 18 -0.70 -1.14 -12.88
C VAL A 18 -2.14 -0.66 -12.80
N THR A 19 -2.42 0.50 -13.38
CA THR A 19 -3.76 1.10 -13.41
C THR A 19 -4.39 0.89 -14.77
N VAL A 20 -5.52 0.19 -14.79
CA VAL A 20 -6.35 -0.02 -15.97
C VAL A 20 -7.53 0.94 -15.91
N GLY A 21 -7.74 1.71 -16.98
CA GLY A 21 -8.84 2.68 -17.09
C GLY A 21 -9.78 2.39 -18.26
N GLY A 22 -10.86 3.17 -18.35
CA GLY A 22 -11.76 3.15 -19.52
C GLY A 22 -12.58 1.86 -19.67
N LEU A 23 -12.88 1.18 -18.57
CA LEU A 23 -13.66 -0.06 -18.59
C LEU A 23 -15.15 0.24 -18.83
N SER A 24 -15.60 0.11 -20.08
CA SER A 24 -16.99 0.32 -20.52
C SER A 24 -17.98 -0.74 -19.99
N ALA A 25 -17.50 -1.96 -19.71
CA ALA A 25 -18.26 -3.05 -19.08
C ALA A 25 -17.47 -3.63 -17.90
N PRO A 26 -17.54 -3.02 -16.70
CA PRO A 26 -16.59 -3.29 -15.62
C PRO A 26 -16.48 -4.77 -15.23
N PRO A 27 -17.56 -5.56 -15.02
CA PRO A 27 -17.41 -6.95 -14.59
C PRO A 27 -16.65 -7.83 -15.60
N ALA A 28 -17.06 -7.80 -16.87
CA ALA A 28 -16.46 -8.61 -17.92
C ALA A 28 -15.05 -8.13 -18.31
N SER A 29 -14.79 -6.83 -18.21
CA SER A 29 -13.48 -6.27 -18.53
C SER A 29 -12.48 -6.51 -17.39
N LEU A 30 -12.92 -6.39 -16.13
CA LEU A 30 -12.13 -6.77 -14.97
C LEU A 30 -11.77 -8.25 -14.99
N ALA A 31 -12.72 -9.14 -15.31
CA ALA A 31 -12.44 -10.57 -15.43
C ALA A 31 -11.32 -10.86 -16.47
N ARG A 32 -11.30 -10.13 -17.59
CA ARG A 32 -10.24 -10.24 -18.61
C ARG A 32 -8.88 -9.73 -18.11
N VAL A 33 -8.88 -8.65 -17.32
CA VAL A 33 -7.67 -8.14 -16.67
C VAL A 33 -7.11 -9.18 -15.71
N PHE A 34 -7.93 -9.70 -14.78
CA PHE A 34 -7.49 -10.73 -13.83
C PHE A 34 -7.06 -12.03 -14.51
N ALA A 35 -7.75 -12.46 -15.56
CA ALA A 35 -7.33 -13.62 -16.34
C ALA A 35 -5.94 -13.41 -16.99
N THR A 36 -5.63 -12.19 -17.44
CA THR A 36 -4.31 -11.86 -18.00
C THR A 36 -3.23 -11.90 -16.92
N VAL A 37 -3.50 -11.32 -15.76
CA VAL A 37 -2.58 -11.30 -14.60
C VAL A 37 -2.31 -12.73 -14.10
N ALA A 38 -3.35 -13.54 -13.96
CA ALA A 38 -3.24 -14.93 -13.53
C ALA A 38 -2.44 -15.80 -14.52
N ARG A 39 -2.60 -15.60 -15.83
CA ARG A 39 -1.80 -16.30 -16.86
C ARG A 39 -0.31 -15.99 -16.79
N LEU A 40 0.05 -14.83 -16.24
CA LEU A 40 1.45 -14.44 -15.99
C LEU A 40 1.97 -14.96 -14.64
N GLY A 41 1.17 -15.73 -13.90
CA GLY A 41 1.53 -16.28 -12.60
C GLY A 41 1.84 -15.17 -11.58
N VAL A 42 1.04 -14.10 -11.58
CA VAL A 42 1.19 -12.97 -10.66
C VAL A 42 -0.04 -12.90 -9.76
N GLU A 43 0.20 -12.79 -8.46
CA GLU A 43 -0.83 -12.49 -7.47
C GLU A 43 -0.69 -11.02 -7.07
N PRO A 44 -1.69 -10.16 -7.36
CA PRO A 44 -1.67 -8.78 -6.89
C PRO A 44 -1.72 -8.73 -5.36
N ARG A 45 -0.86 -7.91 -4.77
CA ARG A 45 -0.89 -7.65 -3.32
C ARG A 45 -2.14 -6.87 -2.93
N THR A 46 -2.48 -5.86 -3.72
CA THR A 46 -3.62 -4.98 -3.46
C THR A 46 -4.34 -4.69 -4.75
N VAL A 47 -5.67 -4.68 -4.69
CA VAL A 47 -6.56 -4.34 -5.80
C VAL A 47 -7.46 -3.20 -5.34
N VAL A 48 -7.42 -2.07 -6.04
CA VAL A 48 -8.27 -0.91 -5.75
C VAL A 48 -9.11 -0.58 -6.97
N GLY A 49 -10.43 -0.71 -6.85
CA GLY A 49 -11.37 -0.27 -7.88
C GLY A 49 -11.56 1.25 -7.83
N SER A 50 -11.66 1.89 -9.00
CA SER A 50 -11.98 3.32 -9.10
C SER A 50 -12.90 3.53 -10.30
N GLY A 51 -14.19 3.77 -10.05
CA GLY A 51 -15.19 4.03 -11.08
C GLY A 51 -15.08 3.08 -12.28
N ALA A 52 -14.56 3.58 -13.39
CA ALA A 52 -14.37 2.85 -14.65
C ALA A 52 -13.00 2.12 -14.77
N GLY A 53 -12.34 1.79 -13.67
CA GLY A 53 -10.98 1.24 -13.68
C GLY A 53 -10.58 0.47 -12.43
N VAL A 54 -9.36 -0.08 -12.46
CA VAL A 54 -8.75 -0.82 -11.36
C VAL A 54 -7.25 -0.54 -11.30
N THR A 55 -6.72 -0.36 -10.09
CA THR A 55 -5.27 -0.30 -9.84
C THR A 55 -4.84 -1.57 -9.11
N LEU A 56 -3.80 -2.21 -9.64
CA LEU A 56 -3.18 -3.39 -9.08
C LEU A 56 -1.81 -3.02 -8.52
N VAL A 57 -1.52 -3.41 -7.29
CA VAL A 57 -0.17 -3.35 -6.71
C VAL A 57 0.48 -4.73 -6.89
N VAL A 58 1.58 -4.79 -7.63
CA VAL A 58 2.26 -6.03 -8.01
C VAL A 58 3.77 -5.89 -7.82
N PRO A 59 4.54 -6.99 -7.70
CA PRO A 59 6.00 -6.93 -7.69
C PRO A 59 6.54 -6.18 -8.92
N ARG A 60 7.49 -5.26 -8.71
CA ARG A 60 8.06 -4.36 -9.74
C ARG A 60 8.52 -5.08 -11.00
N PRO A 61 9.20 -6.25 -10.94
CA PRO A 61 9.59 -7.00 -12.14
C PRO A 61 8.40 -7.49 -12.99
N ARG A 62 7.22 -7.69 -12.37
CA ARG A 62 6.03 -8.23 -13.03
C ARG A 62 5.12 -7.14 -13.61
N GLY A 63 5.15 -5.92 -13.07
CA GLY A 63 4.31 -4.80 -13.53
C GLY A 63 4.45 -4.51 -15.02
N ARG A 64 5.69 -4.50 -15.54
CA ARG A 64 5.97 -4.26 -16.96
C ARG A 64 5.38 -5.32 -17.88
N ALA A 65 5.46 -6.60 -17.49
CA ALA A 65 4.90 -7.70 -18.28
C ALA A 65 3.38 -7.63 -18.37
N ILE A 66 2.72 -7.30 -17.25
CA ILE A 66 1.26 -7.12 -17.20
C ILE A 66 0.84 -5.94 -18.09
N ALA A 67 1.47 -4.78 -17.92
CA ALA A 67 1.15 -3.58 -18.68
C ALA A 67 1.34 -3.80 -20.19
N ALA A 68 2.46 -4.41 -20.60
CA ALA A 68 2.70 -4.73 -22.01
C ALA A 68 1.64 -5.68 -22.59
N THR A 69 1.24 -6.71 -21.84
CA THR A 69 0.24 -7.69 -22.29
C THR A 69 -1.16 -7.08 -22.41
N LEU A 70 -1.54 -6.19 -21.50
CA LEU A 70 -2.81 -5.48 -21.54
C LEU A 70 -2.84 -4.42 -22.67
N ALA A 71 -1.76 -3.66 -22.83
CA ALA A 71 -1.63 -2.69 -23.90
C ALA A 71 -1.70 -3.34 -25.29
N ALA A 72 -1.05 -4.50 -25.47
CA ALA A 72 -1.13 -5.29 -26.71
C ALA A 72 -2.56 -5.77 -27.04
N LYS A 73 -3.46 -5.84 -26.05
CA LYS A 73 -4.88 -6.17 -26.21
C LYS A 73 -5.75 -4.92 -26.40
N GLY A 74 -5.16 -3.74 -26.55
CA GLY A 74 -5.87 -2.46 -26.68
C GLY A 74 -6.52 -1.98 -25.37
N THR A 75 -6.12 -2.53 -24.22
CA THR A 75 -6.65 -2.11 -22.92
C THR A 75 -5.89 -0.87 -22.42
N PRO A 76 -6.56 0.25 -22.09
CA PRO A 76 -5.90 1.44 -21.56
C PRO A 76 -5.25 1.14 -20.21
N VAL A 77 -3.92 1.21 -20.16
CA VAL A 77 -3.13 0.86 -18.98
C VAL A 77 -2.04 1.89 -18.72
N GLN A 78 -1.82 2.20 -17.46
CA GLN A 78 -0.74 3.04 -16.94
C GLN A 78 0.11 2.19 -15.99
N LEU A 79 1.42 2.22 -16.18
CA LEU A 79 2.39 1.58 -15.27
C LEU A 79 3.12 2.68 -14.51
N SER A 80 3.20 2.54 -13.19
CA SER A 80 4.11 3.32 -12.35
C SER A 80 5.07 2.36 -11.65
N ASP A 81 6.34 2.42 -12.01
CA ASP A 81 7.42 1.67 -11.38
C ASP A 81 8.18 2.49 -10.33
N SER A 82 7.99 3.81 -10.31
CA SER A 82 8.65 4.74 -9.40
C SER A 82 7.79 5.02 -8.17
N VAL A 83 7.37 3.94 -7.50
CA VAL A 83 6.49 3.96 -6.33
C VAL A 83 7.13 3.24 -5.15
N ALA A 84 6.72 3.63 -3.95
CA ALA A 84 7.07 2.93 -2.72
C ALA A 84 5.81 2.63 -1.91
N ARG A 85 5.81 1.49 -1.23
CA ARG A 85 4.80 1.13 -0.24
C ARG A 85 5.33 1.47 1.14
N VAL A 86 4.62 2.33 1.85
CA VAL A 86 4.97 2.75 3.21
C VAL A 86 3.84 2.35 4.13
N GLY A 87 4.15 1.76 5.28
CA GLY A 87 3.12 1.24 6.16
C GLY A 87 3.57 1.05 7.59
N VAL A 88 2.60 0.67 8.41
CA VAL A 88 2.79 0.24 9.79
C VAL A 88 2.41 -1.22 9.93
N ARG A 89 3.15 -1.95 10.78
CA ARG A 89 2.79 -3.31 11.19
C ARG A 89 2.40 -3.37 12.66
N GLY A 90 1.46 -4.27 12.92
CA GLY A 90 0.81 -4.35 14.21
C GLY A 90 -0.11 -5.55 14.40
N ILE A 91 -0.79 -5.60 15.54
CA ILE A 91 -1.91 -6.50 15.79
C ILE A 91 -3.15 -5.67 16.10
N GLY A 92 -4.31 -6.18 15.73
CA GLY A 92 -5.60 -5.51 16.00
C GLY A 92 -5.85 -4.26 15.15
N LEU A 93 -5.04 -4.00 14.10
CA LEU A 93 -5.09 -2.75 13.34
C LEU A 93 -6.42 -2.53 12.62
N ARG A 94 -7.06 -3.61 12.17
CA ARG A 94 -8.36 -3.56 11.50
C ARG A 94 -9.54 -3.37 12.47
N VAL A 95 -9.38 -3.80 13.73
CA VAL A 95 -10.44 -3.73 14.75
C VAL A 95 -10.54 -2.32 15.32
N ASP A 96 -9.39 -1.64 15.46
CA ASP A 96 -9.31 -0.28 15.95
C ASP A 96 -9.29 0.73 14.80
N SER A 97 -10.46 1.30 14.46
CA SER A 97 -10.59 2.30 13.39
C SER A 97 -9.80 3.60 13.64
N ALA A 98 -9.36 3.85 14.89
CA ALA A 98 -8.51 4.98 15.21
C ALA A 98 -7.13 4.85 14.56
N VAL A 99 -6.62 3.63 14.35
CA VAL A 99 -5.34 3.39 13.67
C VAL A 99 -5.42 3.87 12.23
N ALA A 100 -6.43 3.43 11.46
CA ALA A 100 -6.60 3.83 10.07
C ALA A 100 -6.81 5.35 9.94
N THR A 101 -7.58 5.95 10.86
CA THR A 101 -7.81 7.41 10.88
C THR A 101 -6.50 8.17 11.13
N THR A 102 -5.73 7.73 12.13
CA THR A 102 -4.43 8.33 12.49
C THR A 102 -3.42 8.20 11.36
N PHE A 103 -3.35 7.01 10.76
CA PHE A 103 -2.51 6.73 9.60
C PHE A 103 -2.83 7.67 8.42
N CYS A 104 -4.10 7.74 8.00
CA CYS A 104 -4.51 8.58 6.88
C CYS A 104 -4.25 10.08 7.16
N ARG A 105 -4.44 10.55 8.40
CA ARG A 105 -4.13 11.93 8.77
C ARG A 105 -2.63 12.23 8.67
N ALA A 106 -1.77 11.33 9.17
CA ALA A 106 -0.33 11.49 9.11
C ALA A 106 0.19 11.56 7.66
N VAL A 107 -0.30 10.66 6.79
CA VAL A 107 0.05 10.65 5.36
C VAL A 107 -0.46 11.90 4.64
N ASN A 108 -1.71 12.31 4.91
CA ASN A 108 -2.27 13.51 4.28
C ASN A 108 -1.57 14.80 4.75
N ALA A 109 -1.07 14.85 5.98
CA ALA A 109 -0.34 16.01 6.52
C ALA A 109 0.97 16.29 5.78
N VAL A 110 1.59 15.28 5.16
CA VAL A 110 2.75 15.45 4.28
C VAL A 110 2.36 15.68 2.81
N GLY A 111 1.07 15.77 2.48
CA GLY A 111 0.59 16.07 1.14
C GLY A 111 0.70 14.89 0.15
N VAL A 112 0.71 13.66 0.65
CA VAL A 112 0.70 12.45 -0.19
C VAL A 112 -0.74 12.01 -0.43
N PRO A 113 -1.17 11.81 -1.71
CA PRO A 113 -2.50 11.33 -2.02
C PRO A 113 -2.78 9.93 -1.47
N LEU A 114 -3.96 9.74 -0.88
CA LEU A 114 -4.44 8.43 -0.38
C LEU A 114 -5.08 7.60 -1.50
N ALA A 115 -4.40 7.46 -2.64
CA ALA A 115 -4.96 6.80 -3.83
C ALA A 115 -5.03 5.27 -3.69
N VAL A 116 -4.06 4.67 -3.00
CA VAL A 116 -4.00 3.22 -2.78
C VAL A 116 -3.64 3.00 -1.32
N VAL A 117 -4.66 2.74 -0.49
CA VAL A 117 -4.52 2.41 0.93
C VAL A 117 -4.98 0.96 1.14
N SER A 118 -4.17 0.16 1.83
CA SER A 118 -4.54 -1.18 2.30
C SER A 118 -4.69 -1.16 3.82
N VAL A 119 -5.79 -1.75 4.32
CA VAL A 119 -6.07 -1.91 5.75
C VAL A 119 -6.33 -3.39 6.03
N GLU A 120 -5.33 -4.04 6.61
CA GLU A 120 -5.34 -5.45 6.99
C GLU A 120 -5.25 -5.59 8.51
N SER A 121 -5.45 -6.80 9.04
CA SER A 121 -5.42 -7.03 10.49
C SER A 121 -4.05 -6.71 11.12
N THR A 122 -2.99 -6.81 10.33
CA THR A 122 -1.59 -6.65 10.80
C THR A 122 -0.77 -5.64 9.99
N ASP A 123 -1.33 -5.06 8.95
CA ASP A 123 -0.66 -4.12 8.05
C ASP A 123 -1.62 -2.98 7.69
N VAL A 124 -1.18 -1.74 7.85
CA VAL A 124 -1.84 -0.59 7.22
C VAL A 124 -0.81 0.11 6.37
N SER A 125 -1.06 0.22 5.07
CA SER A 125 -0.08 0.75 4.13
C SER A 125 -0.69 1.64 3.06
N VAL A 126 0.15 2.50 2.49
CA VAL A 126 -0.16 3.37 1.37
C VAL A 126 0.90 3.20 0.29
N VAL A 127 0.50 3.30 -0.98
CA VAL A 127 1.44 3.46 -2.09
C VAL A 127 1.60 4.94 -2.42
N CYS A 128 2.83 5.41 -2.47
CA CYS A 128 3.19 6.79 -2.79
C CYS A 128 4.32 6.84 -3.84
N ALA A 129 4.65 8.04 -4.31
CA ALA A 129 5.81 8.23 -5.18
C ALA A 129 7.11 7.89 -4.41
N GLU A 130 8.04 7.19 -5.08
CA GLU A 130 9.26 6.67 -4.45
C GLU A 130 10.07 7.75 -3.71
N HIS A 131 10.16 8.96 -4.26
CA HIS A 131 10.88 10.09 -3.64
C HIS A 131 10.19 10.68 -2.38
N ARG A 132 8.94 10.31 -2.10
CA ARG A 132 8.18 10.76 -0.91
C ARG A 132 8.18 9.73 0.21
N ALA A 133 8.77 8.55 0.00
CA ALA A 133 8.68 7.43 0.92
C ALA A 133 9.17 7.77 2.33
N GLU A 134 10.33 8.44 2.43
CA GLU A 134 10.93 8.83 3.70
C GLU A 134 10.12 9.90 4.45
N ASP A 135 9.51 10.85 3.73
CA ASP A 135 8.62 11.85 4.36
C ASP A 135 7.43 11.16 5.04
N VAL A 136 6.84 10.19 4.35
CA VAL A 136 5.69 9.42 4.85
C VAL A 136 6.12 8.54 6.02
N ALA A 137 7.23 7.81 5.88
CA ALA A 137 7.75 6.95 6.94
C ALA A 137 8.07 7.75 8.20
N GLY A 138 8.73 8.91 8.04
CA GLY A 138 9.03 9.83 9.15
C GLY A 138 7.78 10.39 9.81
N ALA A 139 6.73 10.73 9.04
CA ALA A 139 5.46 11.17 9.59
C ALA A 139 4.76 10.05 10.39
N LEU A 140 4.77 8.82 9.87
CA LEU A 140 4.19 7.66 10.55
C LEU A 140 4.97 7.30 11.82
N ALA A 141 6.30 7.26 11.77
CA ALA A 141 7.18 7.02 12.92
C ALA A 141 6.94 8.01 14.06
N LYS A 142 6.85 9.31 13.73
CA LYS A 142 6.48 10.35 14.72
C LYS A 142 5.08 10.14 15.31
N THR A 143 4.13 9.74 14.48
CA THR A 143 2.72 9.60 14.89
C THR A 143 2.50 8.36 15.76
N PHE A 144 3.13 7.25 15.41
CA PHE A 144 2.99 5.96 16.08
C PHE A 144 4.11 5.66 17.08
N GLY A 145 5.06 6.58 17.28
CA GLY A 145 6.15 6.47 18.26
C GLY A 145 7.14 5.33 18.01
N THR A 146 7.32 4.90 16.76
CA THR A 146 8.18 3.76 16.38
C THR A 146 9.42 4.22 15.60
N ALA A 147 10.47 3.39 15.58
CA ALA A 147 11.60 3.57 14.68
C ALA A 147 11.27 3.07 13.26
N THR A 148 11.88 3.66 12.23
CA THR A 148 11.73 3.25 10.82
C THR A 148 12.70 2.12 10.47
N CYS A 149 12.20 1.02 9.90
CA CYS A 149 13.02 -0.06 9.33
C CYS A 149 12.88 -0.10 7.79
N ASP A 150 13.99 -0.01 7.07
CA ASP A 150 14.03 -0.20 5.61
C ASP A 150 14.14 -1.70 5.28
N VAL A 151 13.05 -2.30 4.81
CA VAL A 151 12.93 -3.76 4.61
C VAL A 151 13.65 -4.21 3.31
N ALA A 152 14.15 -3.27 2.50
CA ALA A 152 14.92 -3.62 1.31
C ALA A 152 16.37 -4.07 1.60
N ARG A 153 16.85 -3.93 2.85
CA ARG A 153 18.26 -4.21 3.19
C ARG A 153 18.49 -5.19 4.35
N ASP A 154 17.45 -5.58 5.07
CA ASP A 154 17.64 -6.35 6.31
C ASP A 154 17.00 -7.73 6.23
N HIS A 155 17.84 -8.75 6.16
CA HIS A 155 17.46 -10.15 6.35
C HIS A 155 17.88 -10.69 7.72
N ASP A 156 18.40 -9.85 8.62
CA ASP A 156 18.90 -10.37 9.89
C ASP A 156 19.01 -9.31 10.99
N HIS A 157 17.92 -8.63 11.36
CA HIS A 157 17.74 -8.10 12.73
C HIS A 157 16.28 -7.74 13.02
N ARG A 158 15.72 -8.31 14.09
CA ARG A 158 14.40 -7.94 14.63
C ARG A 158 14.61 -6.98 15.80
N PRO A 159 14.34 -5.66 15.66
CA PRO A 159 14.36 -4.75 16.80
C PRO A 159 13.20 -5.06 17.77
N GLU A 160 13.43 -4.80 19.06
CA GLU A 160 12.43 -5.04 20.12
C GLU A 160 11.17 -4.18 19.93
N PRO A 161 9.98 -4.74 20.16
CA PRO A 161 8.72 -4.02 19.94
C PRO A 161 8.59 -2.88 20.95
N THR A 162 8.50 -1.64 20.44
CA THR A 162 8.16 -0.48 21.27
C THR A 162 6.64 -0.43 21.45
N LEU A 163 6.18 -0.54 22.69
CA LEU A 163 4.76 -0.40 23.05
C LEU A 163 4.37 1.07 22.97
N VAL A 164 3.66 1.47 21.91
CA VAL A 164 3.09 2.83 21.82
C VAL A 164 1.60 2.79 22.07
N VAL A 165 1.21 3.31 23.24
CA VAL A 165 -0.18 3.53 23.62
C VAL A 165 -0.63 4.84 22.97
N ALA A 166 -1.49 4.77 21.96
CA ALA A 166 -2.14 5.97 21.40
C ALA A 166 -2.97 6.65 22.51
N GLY A 167 -2.42 7.73 23.06
CA GLY A 167 -3.01 8.55 24.11
C GLY A 167 -4.20 9.36 23.58
N GLY A 168 -5.28 9.34 24.35
CA GLY A 168 -6.44 10.21 24.11
C GLY A 168 -6.08 11.68 24.32
N ALA A 169 -6.68 12.55 23.51
CA ALA A 169 -6.83 13.95 23.87
C ALA A 169 -8.12 14.12 24.70
N PRO A 170 -8.10 14.97 25.74
CA PRO A 170 -9.28 15.24 26.55
C PRO A 170 -10.23 16.25 25.87
N HIS A 171 -11.51 16.08 26.20
CA HIS A 171 -12.72 16.84 25.85
C HIS A 171 -13.51 16.34 24.64
#